data_AF-A0A9P7GPU7-F1
#
_entry.id   AF-A0A9P7GPU7-F1
#
_cell.length_a   1.000
_cell.length_b   1.000
_cell.length_c   1.000
_cell.angle_alpha   90.00
_cell.angle_beta   90.00
_cell.angle_gamma   90.00
#
_symmetry.space_group_name_H-M   'P 1'
#
loop_
_entity.id
_entity.type
_entity.pdbx_description
1 polymer ?
#
loop_
_entity_poly.entity_id
_entity_poly.type
_entity_poly.pdbx_seq_one_letter_code
_entity_poly.pdbx_strand_id
1 'polypeptide(L)'
;MTMRPSAVRLIRIIRRQNLPQEAKDKVIPAPVPQTEELKRPSLIDILAEQKAEAGSSWPANIRLEPVVKKDAFKPVQADVRVRMKKLLKER
;
A
#
# COMPACT_ATOMS: atom_id res chain seq x y z
N MET A 1 54.30 -12.63 21.35
CA MET A 1 53.06 -13.29 20.87
C MET A 1 52.29 -12.26 20.03
N THR A 2 52.43 -12.30 18.71
CA THR A 2 51.83 -11.29 17.81
C THR A 2 50.37 -11.64 17.53
N MET A 3 49.48 -10.73 17.92
CA MET A 3 48.04 -10.87 17.73
C MET A 3 47.71 -10.75 16.22
N ARG A 4 47.24 -11.84 15.62
CA ARG A 4 46.84 -11.87 14.19
C ARG A 4 45.41 -11.35 14.02
N PRO A 5 45.13 -10.51 13.01
CA PRO A 5 43.78 -10.07 12.72
C PRO A 5 42.91 -11.26 12.30
N SER A 6 41.73 -11.40 12.91
CA SER A 6 40.71 -12.39 12.54
C SER A 6 39.40 -11.67 12.23
N ALA A 7 38.56 -12.25 11.37
CA ALA A 7 37.31 -11.62 10.91
C ALA A 7 36.41 -11.14 12.07
N VAL A 8 36.34 -11.92 13.16
CA VAL A 8 35.58 -11.57 14.38
C VAL A 8 36.15 -10.31 15.07
N ARG A 9 37.45 -10.05 14.95
CA ARG A 9 38.13 -8.88 15.55
C ARG A 9 38.14 -7.65 14.64
N LEU A 10 37.60 -7.74 13.41
CA LEU A 10 37.46 -6.63 12.47
C LEU A 10 36.03 -6.03 12.43
N ILE A 11 35.07 -6.62 13.13
CA ILE A 11 33.69 -6.14 13.16
C ILE A 11 33.53 -5.18 14.34
N ARG A 12 33.30 -3.89 14.05
CA ARG A 12 32.97 -2.88 15.08
C ARG A 12 31.45 -2.70 15.13
N ILE A 13 30.82 -3.23 16.16
CA ILE A 13 29.38 -3.02 16.41
C ILE A 13 29.20 -1.64 17.07
N ILE A 14 28.53 -0.73 16.38
CA ILE A 14 28.20 0.61 16.90
C ILE A 14 26.70 0.66 17.19
N ARG A 15 26.33 1.05 18.41
CA ARG A 15 24.91 1.23 18.78
C ARG A 15 24.31 2.40 17.99
N ARG A 16 23.09 2.25 17.49
CA ARG A 16 22.38 3.27 16.69
C ARG A 16 22.29 4.65 17.37
N GLN A 17 22.18 4.67 18.70
CA GLN A 17 22.16 5.91 19.49
C GLN A 17 23.44 6.76 19.32
N ASN A 18 24.58 6.11 19.06
CA ASN A 18 25.91 6.74 18.91
C ASN A 18 26.21 7.16 17.46
N LEU A 19 25.27 6.96 16.52
CA LEU A 19 25.44 7.45 15.16
C LEU A 19 25.32 8.98 15.14
N PRO A 20 26.17 9.68 14.35
CA PRO A 20 26.01 11.11 14.13
C PRO A 20 24.65 11.41 13.49
N GLN A 21 24.10 12.60 13.75
CA GLN A 21 22.74 12.96 13.31
C GLN A 21 22.56 12.82 11.79
N GLU A 22 23.57 13.22 11.01
CA GLU A 22 23.60 13.07 9.56
C GLU A 22 23.45 11.61 9.08
N ALA A 23 23.93 10.64 9.88
CA ALA A 23 23.75 9.23 9.58
C ALA A 23 22.38 8.71 10.03
N LYS A 24 21.77 9.30 11.06
CA LYS A 24 20.40 8.99 11.50
C LYS A 24 19.36 9.49 10.50
N ASP A 25 19.57 10.68 9.93
CA ASP A 25 18.65 11.27 8.95
C ASP A 25 18.66 10.51 7.61
N LYS A 26 19.72 9.74 7.34
CA LYS A 26 19.82 8.81 6.19
C LYS A 26 19.16 7.46 6.45
N VAL A 27 18.70 7.18 7.67
CA VAL A 27 17.99 5.92 7.97
C VAL A 27 16.55 6.06 7.50
N ILE A 28 16.27 5.52 6.32
CA ILE A 28 14.91 5.42 5.79
C ILE A 28 14.15 4.40 6.66
N PRO A 29 12.98 4.75 7.21
CA PRO A 29 12.17 3.80 7.96
C PRO A 29 11.77 2.63 7.06
N ALA A 30 11.56 1.46 7.66
CA ALA A 30 11.06 0.31 6.93
C ALA A 30 9.71 0.68 6.27
N PRO A 31 9.47 0.25 5.01
CA PRO A 31 8.19 0.48 4.38
C PRO A 31 7.08 -0.19 5.20
N VAL A 32 5.90 0.43 5.17
CA VAL A 32 4.72 -0.08 5.88
C VAL A 32 4.37 -1.47 5.33
N PRO A 33 4.00 -2.45 6.18
CA PRO A 33 3.52 -3.74 5.71
C PRO A 33 2.29 -3.59 4.82
N GLN A 34 2.25 -4.34 3.70
CA GLN A 34 1.11 -4.34 2.78
C GLN A 34 -0.22 -4.73 3.45
N THR A 35 -0.16 -5.48 4.54
CA THR A 35 -1.34 -5.84 5.34
C THR A 35 -2.00 -4.63 6.02
N GLU A 36 -1.27 -3.54 6.23
CA GLU A 36 -1.86 -2.31 6.75
C GLU A 36 -2.60 -1.52 5.67
N GLU A 37 -2.21 -1.64 4.40
CA GLU A 37 -2.94 -1.04 3.29
C GLU A 37 -4.35 -1.62 3.16
N LEU A 38 -4.52 -2.91 3.49
CA LEU A 38 -5.84 -3.56 3.51
C LEU A 38 -6.81 -2.98 4.54
N LYS A 39 -6.29 -2.26 5.56
CA LYS A 39 -7.11 -1.60 6.58
C LYS A 39 -7.50 -0.18 6.21
N ARG A 40 -6.90 0.38 5.16
CA ARG A 40 -7.21 1.75 4.72
C ARG A 40 -8.54 1.73 3.96
N PRO A 41 -9.44 2.70 4.21
CA PRO A 41 -10.66 2.82 3.44
C PRO A 41 -10.29 3.11 1.98
N SER A 42 -10.98 2.46 1.06
CA SER A 42 -10.82 2.74 -0.35
C SER A 42 -11.52 4.05 -0.71
N LEU A 43 -11.20 4.62 -1.88
CA LEU A 43 -11.88 5.83 -2.36
C LEU A 43 -13.39 5.63 -2.46
N ILE A 44 -13.84 4.43 -2.87
CA ILE A 44 -15.28 4.14 -2.97
C ILE A 44 -15.94 4.12 -1.59
N ASP A 45 -15.24 3.66 -0.55
CA ASP A 45 -15.75 3.68 0.84
C ASP A 45 -15.91 5.12 1.32
N ILE A 46 -14.88 5.95 1.10
CA ILE A 46 -14.89 7.36 1.47
C ILE A 46 -16.03 8.10 0.77
N LEU A 47 -16.22 7.88 -0.53
CA LEU A 47 -17.30 8.52 -1.30
C LEU A 47 -18.68 8.01 -0.88
N ALA A 48 -18.80 6.74 -0.50
CA ALA A 48 -20.06 6.19 0.00
C ALA A 48 -20.45 6.83 1.35
N GLU A 49 -19.49 7.02 2.25
CA GLU A 49 -19.69 7.74 3.52
C GLU A 49 -20.11 9.19 3.27
N GLN A 50 -19.38 9.91 2.42
CA GLN A 50 -19.71 11.30 2.07
C GLN A 50 -21.10 11.42 1.43
N LYS A 51 -21.49 10.47 0.58
CA LYS A 51 -22.83 10.44 -0.01
C LYS A 51 -23.91 10.23 1.04
N ALA A 52 -23.67 9.33 1.99
CA ALA A 52 -24.60 9.09 3.09
C ALA A 52 -24.76 10.33 3.99
N GLU A 53 -23.66 11.03 4.27
CA GLU A 53 -23.66 12.27 5.06
C GLU A 53 -24.33 13.44 4.32
N ALA A 54 -24.05 13.61 3.04
CA ALA A 54 -24.57 14.71 2.22
C ALA A 54 -26.08 14.59 1.92
N GLY A 55 -26.62 13.36 1.86
CA GLY A 55 -28.04 13.11 1.60
C GLY A 55 -28.54 13.79 0.32
N SER A 56 -29.46 14.75 0.47
CA SER A 56 -30.04 15.52 -0.63
C SER A 56 -29.07 16.53 -1.28
N SER A 57 -27.97 16.88 -0.59
CA SER A 57 -26.95 17.79 -1.14
C SER A 57 -25.92 17.08 -2.02
N TRP A 58 -26.00 15.73 -2.14
CA TRP A 58 -25.08 14.98 -2.97
C TRP A 58 -25.22 15.33 -4.46
N PRO A 59 -24.11 15.53 -5.20
CA PRO A 59 -24.18 15.90 -6.61
C PRO A 59 -24.88 14.83 -7.46
N ALA A 60 -25.93 15.21 -8.18
CA ALA A 60 -26.70 14.28 -9.02
C ALA A 60 -25.89 13.71 -10.19
N ASN A 61 -24.79 14.36 -10.58
CA ASN A 61 -23.89 13.91 -11.64
C ASN A 61 -22.89 12.84 -11.20
N ILE A 62 -22.80 12.51 -9.90
CA ILE A 62 -21.85 11.50 -9.39
C ILE A 62 -22.61 10.24 -8.98
N ARG A 63 -22.48 9.19 -9.80
CA ARG A 63 -23.02 7.85 -9.51
C ARG A 63 -21.90 6.94 -9.00
N LEU A 64 -22.10 6.39 -7.79
CA LEU A 64 -21.20 5.39 -7.21
C LEU A 64 -21.69 4.00 -7.62
N GLU A 65 -20.86 3.27 -8.37
CA GLU A 65 -21.12 1.88 -8.75
C GLU A 65 -20.60 0.90 -7.70
N PRO A 66 -21.26 -0.25 -7.50
CA PRO A 66 -20.75 -1.31 -6.65
C PRO A 66 -19.49 -1.96 -7.23
N VAL A 67 -18.59 -2.39 -6.36
CA VAL A 67 -17.36 -3.10 -6.75
C VAL A 67 -17.69 -4.45 -7.40
N VAL A 68 -17.25 -4.64 -8.64
CA VAL A 68 -17.47 -5.89 -9.38
C VAL A 68 -16.50 -6.99 -8.89
N LYS A 69 -17.04 -8.00 -8.22
CA LYS A 69 -16.26 -9.14 -7.69
C LYS A 69 -15.83 -10.09 -8.81
N LYS A 70 -14.79 -10.89 -8.54
CA LYS A 70 -14.29 -11.92 -9.47
C LYS A 70 -15.37 -12.90 -9.92
N ASP A 71 -16.33 -13.20 -9.05
CA ASP A 71 -17.44 -14.11 -9.35
C ASP A 71 -18.34 -13.63 -10.50
N ALA A 72 -18.52 -12.31 -10.65
CA ALA A 72 -19.30 -11.74 -11.74
C ALA A 72 -18.70 -12.06 -13.13
N PHE A 73 -17.41 -12.39 -13.19
CA PHE A 73 -16.74 -12.75 -14.42
C PHE A 73 -16.84 -14.23 -14.76
N LYS A 74 -17.28 -15.11 -13.85
CA LYS A 74 -17.39 -16.56 -14.09
C LYS A 74 -18.04 -16.93 -15.42
N PRO A 75 -19.19 -16.35 -15.82
CA PRO A 75 -19.84 -16.68 -17.09
C PRO A 75 -19.20 -16.02 -18.33
N VAL A 76 -18.26 -15.08 -18.15
CA VAL A 76 -17.62 -14.35 -19.25
C VAL A 76 -16.56 -15.22 -19.92
N GLN A 77 -16.55 -15.24 -21.25
CA GLN A 77 -15.53 -15.92 -22.06
C GLN A 77 -14.11 -15.43 -21.69
N ALA A 78 -13.15 -16.36 -21.68
CA ALA A 78 -11.83 -16.13 -21.08
C ALA A 78 -11.01 -15.05 -21.79
N ASP A 79 -11.12 -14.98 -23.11
CA ASP A 79 -10.50 -14.00 -24.01
C ASP A 79 -10.99 -12.57 -23.74
N VAL A 80 -12.29 -12.38 -23.45
CA VAL A 80 -12.86 -11.06 -23.18
C VAL A 80 -12.64 -10.61 -21.73
N ARG A 81 -12.51 -11.57 -20.79
CA ARG A 81 -12.40 -11.30 -19.35
C ARG A 81 -11.21 -10.39 -19.00
N VAL A 82 -10.06 -10.55 -19.66
CA VAL A 82 -8.86 -9.74 -19.40
C VAL A 82 -9.11 -8.27 -19.75
N ARG A 83 -9.74 -8.02 -20.90
CA ARG A 83 -10.09 -6.68 -21.36
C ARG A 83 -11.09 -6.01 -20.41
N MET A 84 -12.13 -6.73 -19.99
CA MET A 84 -13.13 -6.19 -19.06
C MET A 84 -12.53 -5.84 -17.70
N LYS A 85 -11.69 -6.70 -17.12
CA LYS A 85 -11.00 -6.39 -15.85
C LYS A 85 -10.13 -5.15 -15.92
N LYS A 86 -9.52 -4.88 -17.08
CA LYS A 86 -8.69 -3.69 -17.29
C LYS A 86 -9.53 -2.40 -17.29
N LEU A 87 -10.78 -2.45 -17.77
CA LEU A 87 -11.69 -1.30 -17.78
C LEU A 87 -12.15 -0.89 -16.37
N LEU A 88 -12.09 -1.81 -15.40
CA LEU A 88 -12.51 -1.57 -14.02
C LEU A 88 -11.38 -1.12 -13.09
N LYS A 89 -10.14 -1.01 -13.61
CA LYS A 89 -9.01 -0.49 -12.85
C LYS A 89 -8.89 1.01 -13.09
N GLU A 90 -8.56 1.74 -12.04
CA GLU A 90 -8.15 3.15 -12.12
C GLU A 90 -6.88 3.26 -13.00
N ARG A 91 -6.76 4.35 -13.77
CA ARG A 91 -5.66 4.60 -14.71
C ARG A 91 -4.55 5.42 -14.10
#